data_AF-A0A5C6WV41-F1
#
_entry.id   AF-A0A5C6WV41-F1
#
_cell.length_a   1.000
_cell.length_b   1.000
_cell.length_c   1.000
_cell.angle_alpha   90.00
_cell.angle_beta   90.00
_cell.angle_gamma   90.00
#
_symmetry.space_group_name_H-M   'P 1'
#
loop_
_entity.id
_entity.type
_entity.pdbx_description
1 polymer ?
#
loop_
_entity_poly.entity_id
_entity_poly.type
_entity_poly.pdbx_seq_one_letter_code
_entity_poly.pdbx_strand_id
1 'polypeptide(L)'
;LRRARALDDQGRLTALGQELATMPVSGAEGRLLIDPPAALAATLCDLVAILQRGQDLLLPDHLLRGRKEDVREARRDLFEGLHDEVSLQLAALRHGEVRRHGLRPAALREVRQIARSLRETVGVSAEQARAPLSSAEELVRHALRRIPESAFVVRSRALKRRVDGRAVRGKPEPWGNGEIELLVWPFASPALKEGEKAPADPVAGVILDTFWLGDDGTGVRGSGKMLLPCSYADLVDADIGERKVGEVRAGNHRGAPYVRARVERALAGVALSANEEALRGPELVDAAAKAILEGRILKPAGEQVLNDLHIWEVLADWPNIDRTWIGEDPPPAPHDYLMERLRLLGVEREQDLMLVEPEDLRPDLEAELQIHRFDLDPLREEFPRVWEHLGFRYHCQVSPVARRVTMTPMDKKTARAADPKANLLPRFRGFRVRYKNASRVIDLRG
;
A
#
# COMPACT_ATOMS: atom_id res chain seq x y z
N LEU A 1 -15.87 0.39 -12.51
CA LEU A 1 -16.33 1.79 -12.39
C LEU A 1 -16.01 2.43 -11.04
N ARG A 2 -16.45 1.90 -9.88
CA ARG A 2 -16.06 2.45 -8.55
C ARG A 2 -14.56 2.44 -8.28
N ARG A 3 -13.88 1.29 -8.49
CA ARG A 3 -12.39 1.21 -8.40
C ARG A 3 -11.68 2.19 -9.33
N ALA A 4 -12.30 2.48 -10.47
CA ALA A 4 -11.83 3.44 -11.45
C ALA A 4 -12.23 4.89 -11.13
N ARG A 5 -12.84 5.14 -9.96
CA ARG A 5 -13.36 6.44 -9.50
C ARG A 5 -14.35 7.12 -10.46
N ALA A 6 -14.98 6.34 -11.35
CA ALA A 6 -16.03 6.81 -12.25
C ALA A 6 -17.40 6.91 -11.56
N LEU A 7 -17.56 6.25 -10.41
CA LEU A 7 -18.74 6.32 -9.56
C LEU A 7 -18.31 6.69 -8.14
N ASP A 8 -19.13 7.50 -7.46
CA ASP A 8 -18.98 7.79 -6.03
C ASP A 8 -19.51 6.66 -5.14
N ASP A 9 -19.40 6.84 -3.83
CA ASP A 9 -19.85 5.86 -2.81
C ASP A 9 -21.37 5.62 -2.85
N GLN A 10 -22.13 6.58 -3.39
CA GLN A 10 -23.58 6.51 -3.56
C GLN A 10 -23.97 5.94 -4.94
N GLY A 11 -23.00 5.60 -5.79
CA GLY A 11 -23.21 5.03 -7.11
C GLY A 11 -23.56 6.05 -8.20
N ARG A 12 -23.31 7.34 -8.00
CA ARG A 12 -23.53 8.40 -9.01
C ARG A 12 -22.27 8.63 -9.83
N LEU A 13 -22.43 9.09 -11.09
CA LEU A 13 -21.29 9.43 -11.95
C LEU A 13 -20.51 10.61 -11.35
N THR A 14 -19.21 10.42 -11.19
CA THR A 14 -18.26 11.50 -10.91
C THR A 14 -18.00 12.31 -12.18
N ALA A 15 -17.28 13.43 -12.09
CA ALA A 15 -16.84 14.18 -13.28
C ALA A 15 -16.07 13.28 -14.27
N LEU A 16 -15.16 12.44 -13.74
CA LEU A 16 -14.46 11.41 -14.51
C LEU A 16 -15.43 10.41 -15.16
N GLY A 17 -16.46 9.98 -14.43
CA GLY A 17 -17.48 9.07 -14.96
C GLY A 17 -18.32 9.68 -16.07
N GLN A 18 -18.65 10.97 -15.96
CA GLN A 18 -19.37 11.72 -16.99
C GLN A 18 -18.53 11.84 -18.26
N GLU A 19 -17.25 12.17 -18.13
CA GLU A 19 -16.33 12.25 -19.26
C GLU A 19 -16.16 10.88 -19.94
N LEU A 20 -15.94 9.81 -19.16
CA LEU A 20 -15.89 8.43 -19.69
C LEU A 20 -17.14 8.04 -20.47
N ALA A 21 -18.32 8.47 -20.01
CA ALA A 21 -19.58 8.15 -20.68
C ALA A 21 -19.72 8.79 -22.07
N THR A 22 -18.93 9.83 -22.36
CA THR A 22 -18.90 10.47 -23.70
C THR A 22 -17.90 9.82 -24.66
N MET A 23 -16.99 8.98 -24.15
CA MET A 23 -15.93 8.39 -24.94
C MET A 23 -16.46 7.19 -25.75
N PRO A 24 -16.19 7.10 -27.07
CA PRO A 24 -16.71 6.05 -27.93
C PRO A 24 -15.84 4.77 -27.87
N VAL A 25 -15.34 4.40 -26.69
CA VAL A 25 -14.41 3.27 -26.47
C VAL A 25 -14.74 2.55 -25.16
N SER A 26 -14.09 1.41 -24.88
CA SER A 26 -14.31 0.72 -23.61
C SER A 26 -13.85 1.56 -22.41
N GLY A 27 -14.35 1.26 -21.22
CA GLY A 27 -14.01 2.01 -20.01
C GLY A 27 -12.53 1.97 -19.62
N ALA A 28 -11.76 0.94 -20.02
CA ALA A 28 -10.32 0.91 -19.76
C ALA A 28 -9.56 1.81 -20.73
N GLU A 29 -9.86 1.73 -22.02
CA GLU A 29 -9.23 2.55 -23.05
C GLU A 29 -9.62 4.03 -22.91
N GLY A 30 -10.88 4.33 -22.57
CA GLY A 30 -11.35 5.69 -22.33
C GLY A 30 -10.57 6.38 -21.21
N ARG A 31 -10.21 5.64 -20.15
CA ARG A 31 -9.38 6.18 -19.05
C ARG A 31 -7.97 6.57 -19.49
N LEU A 32 -7.42 5.93 -20.52
CA LEU A 32 -6.14 6.35 -21.09
C LEU A 32 -6.25 7.70 -21.79
N LEU A 33 -7.43 8.07 -22.29
CA LEU A 33 -7.67 9.28 -23.08
C LEU A 33 -8.23 10.46 -22.28
N ILE A 34 -8.57 10.28 -21.01
CA ILE A 34 -9.06 11.37 -20.16
C ILE A 34 -7.90 12.18 -19.61
N ASP A 35 -7.96 13.49 -19.84
CA ASP A 35 -6.92 14.46 -19.48
C ASP A 35 -5.51 13.90 -19.70
N PRO A 36 -5.16 13.54 -20.95
CA PRO A 36 -3.86 12.98 -21.25
C PRO A 36 -2.81 14.10 -21.24
N PRO A 37 -1.58 13.86 -20.77
CA PRO A 37 -0.50 14.82 -20.94
C PRO A 37 -0.37 15.22 -22.41
N ALA A 38 -0.18 16.52 -22.69
CA ALA A 38 -0.20 17.06 -24.04
C ALA A 38 0.80 16.36 -24.99
N ALA A 39 1.94 15.90 -24.47
CA ALA A 39 2.96 15.16 -25.20
C ALA A 39 2.56 13.71 -25.54
N LEU A 40 1.62 13.11 -24.79
CA LEU A 40 1.17 11.72 -24.96
C LEU A 40 -0.14 11.61 -25.73
N ALA A 41 -0.94 12.68 -25.74
CA ALA A 41 -2.32 12.64 -26.21
C ALA A 41 -2.46 12.01 -27.62
N ALA A 42 -1.62 12.43 -28.57
CA ALA A 42 -1.68 11.90 -29.93
C ALA A 42 -1.33 10.40 -30.01
N THR A 43 -0.32 9.95 -29.26
CA THR A 43 0.11 8.55 -29.20
C THR A 43 -0.89 7.68 -28.45
N LEU A 44 -1.55 8.21 -27.42
CA LEU A 44 -2.62 7.50 -26.70
C LEU A 44 -3.85 7.30 -27.59
N CYS A 45 -4.24 8.31 -28.40
CA CYS A 45 -5.30 8.13 -29.39
C CYS A 45 -4.96 7.03 -30.42
N ASP A 46 -3.70 6.95 -30.84
CA ASP A 46 -3.24 5.88 -31.74
C ASP A 46 -3.29 4.50 -31.09
N LEU A 47 -2.78 4.41 -29.86
CA LEU A 47 -2.78 3.17 -29.09
C LEU A 47 -4.21 2.66 -28.90
N VAL A 48 -5.12 3.52 -28.45
CA VAL A 48 -6.54 3.15 -28.28
C VAL A 48 -7.18 2.77 -29.62
N ALA A 49 -6.85 3.45 -30.71
CA ALA A 49 -7.35 3.06 -32.04
C ALA A 49 -6.87 1.66 -32.47
N ILE A 50 -5.63 1.29 -32.13
CA ILE A 50 -5.10 -0.06 -32.37
C ILE A 50 -5.85 -1.09 -31.52
N LEU A 51 -6.05 -0.81 -30.23
CA LEU A 51 -6.74 -1.70 -29.29
C LEU A 51 -8.20 -1.93 -29.69
N GLN A 52 -8.93 -0.88 -30.05
CA GLN A 52 -10.31 -0.95 -30.54
C GLN A 52 -10.48 -1.89 -31.74
N ARG A 53 -9.45 -2.01 -32.58
CA ARG A 53 -9.49 -2.91 -33.73
C ARG A 53 -9.27 -4.38 -33.36
N GLY A 54 -8.45 -4.64 -32.33
CA GLY A 54 -8.12 -5.98 -31.83
C GLY A 54 -7.38 -6.88 -32.81
N GLN A 55 -6.78 -6.34 -33.88
CA GLN A 55 -6.08 -7.10 -34.91
C GLN A 55 -4.72 -6.49 -35.25
N ASP A 56 -3.73 -7.36 -35.47
CA ASP A 56 -2.38 -6.99 -35.89
C ASP A 56 -2.40 -6.27 -37.25
N LEU A 57 -1.69 -5.13 -37.34
CA LEU A 57 -1.52 -4.37 -38.57
C LEU A 57 -0.63 -5.11 -39.60
N LEU A 58 0.25 -6.00 -39.15
CA LEU A 58 1.15 -6.76 -40.01
C LEU A 58 0.43 -7.93 -40.69
N LEU A 59 0.81 -8.21 -41.93
CA LEU A 59 0.50 -9.47 -42.58
C LEU A 59 1.44 -10.58 -42.08
N PRO A 60 0.90 -11.76 -41.74
CA PRO A 60 1.68 -12.96 -41.50
C PRO A 60 2.57 -13.33 -42.68
N ASP A 61 3.74 -13.91 -42.39
CA ASP A 61 4.75 -14.29 -43.39
C ASP A 61 4.20 -15.15 -44.54
N HIS A 62 3.30 -16.09 -44.25
CA HIS A 62 2.71 -16.97 -45.26
C HIS A 62 1.81 -16.23 -46.27
N LEU A 63 1.38 -14.99 -45.98
CA LEU A 63 0.59 -14.15 -46.88
C LEU A 63 1.43 -13.19 -47.73
N LEU A 64 2.75 -13.15 -47.58
CA LEU A 64 3.62 -12.20 -48.27
C LEU A 64 3.97 -12.58 -49.73
N ARG A 65 3.52 -13.76 -50.21
CA ARG A 65 3.55 -14.23 -51.62
C ARG A 65 4.84 -13.86 -52.39
N GLY A 66 5.97 -14.44 -52.00
CA GLY A 66 7.26 -14.30 -52.70
C GLY A 66 8.08 -13.06 -52.33
N ARG A 67 7.49 -12.04 -51.69
CA ARG A 67 8.20 -10.82 -51.23
C ARG A 67 8.65 -10.89 -49.78
N LYS A 68 8.84 -12.11 -49.28
CA LYS A 68 9.05 -12.37 -47.86
C LYS A 68 10.31 -11.69 -47.34
N GLU A 69 11.40 -11.80 -48.10
CA GLU A 69 12.71 -11.31 -47.66
C GLU A 69 12.79 -9.77 -47.72
N ASP A 70 12.34 -9.15 -48.81
CA ASP A 70 12.26 -7.69 -48.94
C ASP A 70 11.40 -7.05 -47.82
N VAL A 71 10.25 -7.66 -47.51
CA VAL A 71 9.36 -7.17 -46.45
C VAL A 71 10.00 -7.35 -45.08
N ARG A 72 10.72 -8.46 -44.85
CA ARG A 72 11.45 -8.68 -43.59
C ARG A 72 12.56 -7.65 -43.42
N GLU A 73 13.31 -7.35 -44.48
CA GLU A 73 14.34 -6.31 -44.45
C GLU A 73 13.75 -4.95 -44.14
N ALA A 74 12.69 -4.55 -44.85
CA ALA A 74 12.03 -3.28 -44.57
C ALA A 74 11.42 -3.21 -43.15
N ARG A 75 10.92 -4.32 -42.62
CA ARG A 75 10.44 -4.39 -41.22
C ARG A 75 11.59 -4.26 -40.23
N ARG A 76 12.78 -4.77 -40.53
CA ARG A 76 13.96 -4.59 -39.67
C ARG A 76 14.33 -3.12 -39.54
N ASP A 77 14.34 -2.40 -40.65
CA ASP A 77 14.62 -0.96 -40.65
C ASP A 77 13.54 -0.17 -39.89
N LEU A 78 12.25 -0.48 -40.13
CA LEU A 78 11.14 0.25 -39.51
C LEU A 78 11.06 0.04 -37.99
N PHE A 79 11.44 -1.15 -37.52
CA PHE A 79 11.29 -1.55 -36.12
C PHE A 79 12.62 -1.63 -35.36
N GLU A 80 13.68 -1.03 -35.91
CA GLU A 80 14.98 -0.97 -35.26
C GLU A 80 14.86 -0.40 -33.83
N GLY A 81 15.45 -1.08 -32.86
CA GLY A 81 15.39 -0.69 -31.44
C GLY A 81 14.04 -0.94 -30.73
N LEU A 82 13.03 -1.48 -31.44
CA LEU A 82 11.73 -1.79 -30.84
C LEU A 82 11.68 -3.23 -30.33
N HIS A 83 11.31 -3.38 -29.06
CA HIS A 83 11.37 -4.64 -28.33
C HIS A 83 10.04 -5.06 -27.68
N ASP A 84 8.95 -4.38 -28.02
CA ASP A 84 7.62 -4.67 -27.52
C ASP A 84 6.53 -4.51 -28.59
N GLU A 85 5.38 -5.17 -28.36
CA GLU A 85 4.26 -5.19 -29.28
C GLU A 85 3.63 -3.81 -29.48
N VAL A 86 3.56 -3.01 -28.42
CA VAL A 86 2.88 -1.70 -28.43
C VAL A 86 3.64 -0.71 -29.29
N SER A 87 4.93 -0.53 -29.02
CA SER A 87 5.81 0.37 -29.79
C SER A 87 5.84 -0.04 -31.26
N LEU A 88 5.86 -1.35 -31.55
CA LEU A 88 5.84 -1.85 -32.91
C LEU A 88 4.54 -1.47 -33.64
N GLN A 89 3.37 -1.68 -33.03
CA GLN A 89 2.09 -1.37 -33.67
C GLN A 89 1.92 0.14 -33.87
N LEU A 90 2.39 0.96 -32.92
CA LEU A 90 2.41 2.42 -33.05
C LEU A 90 3.30 2.87 -34.22
N ALA A 91 4.51 2.31 -34.34
CA ALA A 91 5.41 2.58 -35.46
C ALA A 91 4.79 2.15 -36.80
N ALA A 92 4.17 0.97 -36.85
CA ALA A 92 3.47 0.47 -38.04
C ALA A 92 2.31 1.39 -38.45
N LEU A 93 1.54 1.92 -37.49
CA LEU A 93 0.45 2.85 -37.77
C LEU A 93 0.95 4.18 -38.36
N ARG A 94 2.00 4.75 -37.76
CA ARG A 94 2.52 6.09 -38.08
C ARG A 94 3.42 6.13 -39.29
N HIS A 95 4.36 5.20 -39.37
CA HIS A 95 5.47 5.22 -40.33
C HIS A 95 5.38 4.06 -41.32
N GLY A 96 4.50 3.10 -41.07
CA GLY A 96 4.32 1.94 -41.93
C GLY A 96 3.66 2.23 -43.28
N GLU A 97 4.33 1.81 -44.33
CA GLU A 97 3.82 1.69 -45.70
C GLU A 97 3.28 0.28 -46.02
N VAL A 98 2.08 0.21 -46.61
CA VAL A 98 1.33 -1.03 -46.89
C VAL A 98 2.13 -2.04 -47.71
N ARG A 99 2.70 -1.61 -48.84
CA ARG A 99 3.38 -2.52 -49.77
C ARG A 99 4.77 -2.91 -49.30
N ARG A 100 5.53 -1.96 -48.75
CA ARG A 100 6.91 -2.11 -48.32
C ARG A 100 7.03 -2.96 -47.05
N HIS A 101 6.18 -2.71 -46.05
CA HIS A 101 6.24 -3.42 -44.76
C HIS A 101 5.22 -4.56 -44.64
N GLY A 102 4.47 -4.84 -45.71
CA GLY A 102 3.45 -5.90 -45.72
C GLY A 102 2.38 -5.68 -44.65
N LEU A 103 1.70 -4.53 -44.68
CA LEU A 103 0.63 -4.22 -43.74
C LEU A 103 -0.73 -4.57 -44.33
N ARG A 104 -1.71 -4.81 -43.47
CA ARG A 104 -3.11 -5.02 -43.86
C ARG A 104 -3.73 -3.68 -44.30
N PRO A 105 -4.03 -3.48 -45.60
CA PRO A 105 -4.45 -2.16 -46.10
C PRO A 105 -5.76 -1.67 -45.47
N ALA A 106 -6.72 -2.58 -45.28
CA ALA A 106 -8.01 -2.26 -44.68
C ALA A 106 -7.86 -1.89 -43.20
N ALA A 107 -7.14 -2.70 -42.43
CA ALA A 107 -6.91 -2.45 -41.00
C ALA A 107 -6.17 -1.12 -40.78
N LEU A 108 -5.13 -0.83 -41.56
CA LEU A 108 -4.39 0.42 -41.43
C LEU A 108 -5.27 1.66 -41.70
N ARG A 109 -6.15 1.59 -42.72
CA ARG A 109 -7.09 2.70 -42.99
C ARG A 109 -8.09 2.89 -41.86
N GLU A 110 -8.65 1.80 -41.36
CA GLU A 110 -9.64 1.79 -40.28
C GLU A 110 -9.04 2.34 -38.97
N VAL A 111 -7.88 1.84 -38.54
CA VAL A 111 -7.19 2.33 -37.35
C VAL A 111 -6.82 3.82 -37.49
N ARG A 112 -6.36 4.27 -38.66
CA ARG A 112 -6.09 5.71 -38.90
C ARG A 112 -7.35 6.57 -38.83
N GLN A 113 -8.49 6.04 -39.26
CA GLN A 113 -9.78 6.73 -39.15
C GLN A 113 -10.24 6.84 -37.70
N ILE A 114 -10.16 5.74 -36.93
CA ILE A 114 -10.46 5.74 -35.49
C ILE A 114 -9.53 6.72 -34.76
N ALA A 115 -8.22 6.65 -35.00
CA ALA A 115 -7.25 7.56 -34.36
C ALA A 115 -7.53 9.03 -34.67
N ARG A 116 -7.98 9.36 -35.89
CA ARG A 116 -8.38 10.73 -36.24
C ARG A 116 -9.60 11.18 -35.44
N SER A 117 -10.65 10.34 -35.41
CA SER A 117 -11.86 10.62 -34.63
C SER A 117 -11.54 10.83 -33.15
N LEU A 118 -10.71 9.96 -32.56
CA LEU A 118 -10.29 10.10 -31.16
C LEU A 118 -9.49 11.38 -30.91
N ARG A 119 -8.60 11.77 -31.83
CA ARG A 119 -7.86 13.03 -31.72
C ARG A 119 -8.77 14.25 -31.76
N GLU A 120 -9.81 14.22 -32.61
CA GLU A 120 -10.82 15.27 -32.68
C GLU A 120 -11.60 15.36 -31.35
N THR A 121 -12.04 14.22 -30.81
CA THR A 121 -12.74 14.15 -29.52
C THR A 121 -11.89 14.63 -28.34
N VAL A 122 -10.60 14.26 -28.31
CA VAL A 122 -9.65 14.62 -27.24
C VAL A 122 -9.11 16.05 -27.42
N GLY A 123 -9.33 16.70 -28.58
CA GLY A 123 -8.82 18.04 -28.86
C GLY A 123 -7.32 18.10 -29.17
N VAL A 124 -6.77 17.03 -29.76
CA VAL A 124 -5.35 16.98 -30.15
C VAL A 124 -5.10 17.88 -31.36
N SER A 125 -4.17 18.83 -31.22
CA SER A 125 -3.78 19.73 -32.31
C SER A 125 -3.07 19.02 -33.46
N ALA A 126 -3.05 19.66 -34.63
CA ALA A 126 -2.32 19.14 -35.80
C ALA A 126 -0.80 19.01 -35.56
N GLU A 127 -0.23 19.87 -34.71
CA GLU A 127 1.18 19.81 -34.33
C GLU A 127 1.47 18.59 -33.45
N GLN A 128 0.68 18.40 -32.38
CA GLN A 128 0.76 17.20 -31.53
C GLN A 128 0.53 15.93 -32.34
N ALA A 129 -0.41 15.96 -33.28
CA ALA A 129 -0.67 14.84 -34.18
C ALA A 129 0.50 14.54 -35.12
N ARG A 130 1.50 15.42 -35.30
CA ARG A 130 2.71 15.17 -36.10
C ARG A 130 3.96 14.97 -35.25
N ALA A 131 3.85 15.13 -33.93
CA ALA A 131 4.96 14.92 -33.02
C ALA A 131 5.47 13.46 -33.09
N PRO A 132 6.74 13.23 -32.74
CA PRO A 132 7.28 11.88 -32.58
C PRO A 132 6.45 11.05 -31.60
N LEU A 133 6.52 9.73 -31.75
CA LEU A 133 5.93 8.81 -30.78
C LEU A 133 6.55 9.04 -29.40
N SER A 134 5.70 9.09 -28.38
CA SER A 134 6.13 9.14 -26.97
C SER A 134 6.91 7.90 -26.58
N SER A 135 7.75 8.00 -25.55
CA SER A 135 8.55 6.87 -25.11
C SER A 135 7.69 5.79 -24.44
N ALA A 136 8.15 4.54 -24.50
CA ALA A 136 7.50 3.43 -23.81
C ALA A 136 7.38 3.70 -22.29
N GLU A 137 8.40 4.32 -21.68
CA GLU A 137 8.41 4.66 -20.26
C GLU A 137 7.30 5.65 -19.87
N GLU A 138 7.05 6.67 -20.70
CA GLU A 138 5.97 7.63 -20.46
C GLU A 138 4.60 6.97 -20.60
N LEU A 139 4.45 6.08 -21.59
CA LEU A 139 3.23 5.30 -21.79
C LEU A 139 2.97 4.35 -20.61
N VAL A 140 4.00 3.66 -20.10
CA VAL A 140 3.92 2.82 -18.90
C VAL A 140 3.43 3.64 -17.71
N ARG A 141 4.10 4.75 -17.42
CA ARG A 141 3.76 5.60 -16.25
C ARG A 141 2.32 6.11 -16.33
N HIS A 142 1.87 6.52 -17.51
CA HIS A 142 0.49 6.96 -17.71
C HIS A 142 -0.50 5.79 -17.57
N ALA A 143 -0.21 4.64 -18.17
CA ALA A 143 -1.07 3.48 -18.11
C ALA A 143 -1.20 2.92 -16.69
N LEU A 144 -0.10 2.77 -15.94
CA LEU A 144 -0.13 2.32 -14.54
C LEU A 144 -0.98 3.26 -13.67
N ARG A 145 -0.96 4.58 -13.94
CA ARG A 145 -1.79 5.54 -13.22
C ARG A 145 -3.29 5.46 -13.58
N ARG A 146 -3.61 5.26 -14.86
CA ARG A 146 -5.01 5.32 -15.37
C ARG A 146 -5.74 3.97 -15.30
N ILE A 147 -5.00 2.88 -15.49
CA ILE A 147 -5.49 1.49 -15.55
C ILE A 147 -4.58 0.54 -14.74
N PRO A 148 -4.40 0.77 -13.42
CA PRO A 148 -3.51 -0.05 -12.58
C PRO A 148 -3.86 -1.54 -12.58
N GLU A 149 -5.13 -1.90 -12.82
CA GLU A 149 -5.55 -3.30 -12.94
C GLU A 149 -4.97 -4.04 -14.16
N SER A 150 -4.41 -3.30 -15.13
CA SER A 150 -3.71 -3.85 -16.29
C SER A 150 -2.24 -4.13 -16.02
N ALA A 151 -1.73 -3.94 -14.80
CA ALA A 151 -0.37 -4.30 -14.42
C ALA A 151 -0.26 -5.79 -14.09
N PHE A 152 0.65 -6.49 -14.76
CA PHE A 152 0.87 -7.92 -14.59
C PHE A 152 2.34 -8.23 -14.33
N VAL A 153 2.57 -9.32 -13.60
CA VAL A 153 3.89 -9.92 -13.39
C VAL A 153 3.90 -11.39 -13.77
N VAL A 154 5.04 -11.86 -14.27
CA VAL A 154 5.26 -13.30 -14.50
C VAL A 154 5.14 -14.03 -13.16
N ARG A 155 4.35 -15.10 -13.12
CA ARG A 155 4.13 -15.87 -11.88
C ARG A 155 5.44 -16.48 -11.38
N SER A 156 5.61 -16.56 -10.06
CA SER A 156 6.84 -17.08 -9.41
C SER A 156 7.27 -18.46 -9.90
N ARG A 157 6.30 -19.34 -10.24
CA ARG A 157 6.55 -20.68 -10.80
C ARG A 157 7.20 -20.67 -12.19
N ALA A 158 6.95 -19.64 -12.99
CA ALA A 158 7.52 -19.48 -14.33
C ALA A 158 8.89 -18.80 -14.22
N LEU A 159 9.01 -17.77 -13.36
CA LEU A 159 10.31 -17.16 -13.03
C LEU A 159 11.33 -18.19 -12.55
N LYS A 160 10.95 -19.07 -11.62
CA LYS A 160 11.82 -20.15 -11.15
C LYS A 160 12.28 -21.08 -12.27
N ARG A 161 11.38 -21.42 -13.21
CA ARG A 161 11.73 -22.24 -14.39
C ARG A 161 12.72 -21.53 -15.31
N ARG A 162 12.61 -20.20 -15.47
CA ARG A 162 13.62 -19.41 -16.21
C ARG A 162 14.99 -19.49 -15.55
N VAL A 163 15.05 -19.28 -14.22
CA VAL A 163 16.30 -19.35 -13.44
C VAL A 163 16.94 -20.74 -13.49
N ASP A 164 16.13 -21.79 -13.37
CA ASP A 164 16.59 -23.19 -13.38
C ASP A 164 16.99 -23.68 -14.80
N GLY A 165 16.91 -22.83 -15.84
CA GLY A 165 17.20 -23.21 -17.22
C GLY A 165 16.17 -24.17 -17.84
N ARG A 166 14.99 -24.31 -17.22
CA ARG A 166 13.90 -25.23 -17.64
C ARG A 166 12.80 -24.53 -18.43
N ALA A 167 12.96 -23.24 -18.75
CA ALA A 167 12.01 -22.51 -19.57
C ALA A 167 12.02 -23.05 -21.00
N VAL A 168 10.83 -23.37 -21.52
CA VAL A 168 10.69 -23.84 -22.90
C VAL A 168 10.54 -22.61 -23.80
N ARG A 169 11.51 -22.42 -24.71
CA ARG A 169 11.53 -21.29 -25.63
C ARG A 169 10.25 -21.24 -26.49
N GLY A 170 9.68 -20.05 -26.63
CA GLY A 170 8.49 -19.82 -27.47
C GLY A 170 7.19 -20.43 -26.92
N LYS A 171 7.15 -20.84 -25.64
CA LYS A 171 5.90 -21.21 -24.97
C LYS A 171 5.33 -20.02 -24.20
N PRO A 172 4.00 -19.92 -24.08
CA PRO A 172 3.39 -18.87 -23.29
C PRO A 172 3.66 -19.10 -21.81
N GLU A 173 3.83 -18.00 -21.09
CA GLU A 173 4.03 -18.02 -19.65
C GLU A 173 2.81 -17.45 -18.93
N PRO A 174 2.54 -17.92 -17.70
CA PRO A 174 1.48 -17.37 -16.88
C PRO A 174 1.93 -16.05 -16.26
N TRP A 175 1.10 -15.02 -16.43
CA TRP A 175 1.22 -13.68 -15.85
C TRP A 175 0.00 -13.40 -14.98
N GLY A 176 0.16 -12.72 -13.85
CA GLY A 176 -0.96 -12.39 -12.96
C GLY A 176 -0.92 -10.97 -12.43
N ASN A 177 -2.10 -10.40 -12.21
CA ASN A 177 -2.29 -9.08 -11.57
C ASN A 177 -2.89 -9.20 -10.14
N GLY A 178 -3.05 -10.43 -9.63
CA GLY A 178 -3.67 -10.71 -8.33
C GLY A 178 -5.14 -11.09 -8.42
N GLU A 179 -5.83 -10.76 -9.51
CA GLU A 179 -7.24 -11.09 -9.74
C GLU A 179 -7.43 -12.15 -10.82
N ILE A 180 -6.71 -12.01 -11.92
CA ILE A 180 -6.74 -12.94 -13.05
C ILE A 180 -5.33 -13.39 -13.43
N GLU A 181 -5.25 -14.57 -14.06
CA GLU A 181 -4.03 -15.10 -14.66
C GLU A 181 -4.21 -15.20 -16.18
N LEU A 182 -3.24 -14.70 -16.94
CA LEU A 182 -3.22 -14.71 -18.40
C LEU A 182 -2.02 -15.49 -18.91
N LEU A 183 -2.21 -16.20 -20.03
CA LEU A 183 -1.11 -16.71 -20.82
C LEU A 183 -0.60 -15.65 -21.79
N VAL A 184 0.68 -15.30 -21.67
CA VAL A 184 1.35 -14.30 -22.52
C VAL A 184 2.45 -15.01 -23.30
N TRP A 185 2.46 -14.82 -24.62
CA TRP A 185 3.49 -15.37 -25.48
C TRP A 185 4.73 -14.47 -25.47
N PRO A 186 5.95 -15.02 -25.49
CA PRO A 186 7.15 -14.23 -25.68
C PRO A 186 7.05 -13.43 -26.99
N PHE A 187 7.32 -12.14 -26.91
CA PHE A 187 7.31 -11.28 -28.09
C PHE A 187 8.53 -11.57 -28.95
N ALA A 188 8.31 -11.82 -30.25
CA ALA A 188 9.37 -12.02 -31.22
C ALA A 188 9.44 -10.78 -32.14
N SER A 189 10.38 -9.87 -31.85
CA SER A 189 10.56 -8.67 -32.66
C SER A 189 10.96 -9.04 -34.10
N PRO A 190 10.24 -8.55 -35.13
CA PRO A 190 10.63 -8.68 -36.53
C PRO A 190 11.95 -7.98 -36.86
N ALA A 191 12.45 -7.11 -35.99
CA ALA A 191 13.73 -6.42 -36.16
C ALA A 191 14.93 -7.31 -35.85
N LEU A 192 14.75 -8.37 -35.06
CA LEU A 192 15.84 -9.22 -34.61
C LEU A 192 16.40 -10.02 -35.79
N LYS A 193 17.71 -9.89 -36.03
CA LYS A 193 18.39 -10.65 -37.10
C LYS A 193 18.60 -12.10 -36.67
N GLU A 194 18.71 -12.98 -37.67
CA GLU A 194 19.04 -14.38 -37.40
C GLU A 194 20.42 -14.47 -36.73
N GLY A 195 20.51 -15.21 -35.63
CA GLY A 195 21.72 -15.31 -34.80
C GLY A 195 21.93 -14.16 -33.81
N GLU A 196 21.14 -13.08 -33.88
CA GLU A 196 21.19 -12.00 -32.89
C GLU A 196 20.55 -12.42 -31.57
N LYS A 197 21.16 -12.01 -30.46
CA LYS A 197 20.65 -12.32 -29.13
C LYS A 197 19.45 -11.44 -28.82
N ALA A 198 18.29 -12.06 -28.70
CA ALA A 198 17.08 -11.37 -28.24
C ALA A 198 17.31 -10.71 -26.86
N PRO A 199 16.68 -9.56 -26.58
CA PRO A 199 16.59 -9.01 -25.25
C PRO A 199 16.02 -10.03 -24.25
N ALA A 200 16.31 -9.84 -22.97
CA ALA A 200 15.71 -10.68 -21.94
C ALA A 200 14.18 -10.49 -21.92
N ASP A 201 13.44 -11.60 -21.85
CA ASP A 201 11.98 -11.55 -21.75
C ASP A 201 11.56 -10.76 -20.49
N PRO A 202 10.60 -9.83 -20.62
CA PRO A 202 10.15 -9.03 -19.49
C PRO A 202 9.54 -9.90 -18.38
N VAL A 203 9.58 -9.37 -17.16
CA VAL A 203 9.02 -10.01 -15.96
C VAL A 203 7.83 -9.26 -15.36
N ALA A 204 7.61 -8.04 -15.84
CA ALA A 204 6.50 -7.14 -15.49
C ALA A 204 6.11 -6.30 -16.70
N GLY A 205 4.88 -5.81 -16.72
CA GLY A 205 4.37 -4.98 -17.80
C GLY A 205 2.88 -4.70 -17.69
N VAL A 206 2.42 -3.79 -18.55
CA VAL A 206 1.00 -3.48 -18.72
C VAL A 206 0.46 -4.30 -19.88
N ILE A 207 -0.56 -5.12 -19.64
CA ILE A 207 -1.25 -5.88 -20.68
C ILE A 207 -2.50 -5.10 -21.09
N LEU A 208 -2.53 -4.65 -22.34
CA LEU A 208 -3.55 -3.75 -22.85
C LEU A 208 -4.67 -4.44 -23.62
N ASP A 209 -4.45 -5.67 -24.07
CA ASP A 209 -5.47 -6.47 -24.74
C ASP A 209 -5.56 -7.87 -24.12
N THR A 210 -6.79 -8.32 -23.87
CA THR A 210 -7.07 -9.61 -23.24
C THR A 210 -8.19 -10.32 -23.99
N PHE A 211 -8.00 -11.59 -24.31
CA PHE A 211 -9.03 -12.42 -24.91
C PHE A 211 -9.13 -13.76 -24.20
N TRP A 212 -10.33 -14.32 -24.21
CA TRP A 212 -10.66 -15.54 -23.50
C TRP A 212 -10.96 -16.66 -24.49
N LEU A 213 -10.30 -17.80 -24.31
CA LEU A 213 -10.49 -19.00 -25.10
C LEU A 213 -11.23 -20.03 -24.25
N GLY A 214 -12.28 -20.64 -24.82
CA GLY A 214 -12.84 -21.86 -24.25
C GLY A 214 -11.84 -23.00 -24.37
N ASP A 215 -11.70 -23.79 -23.31
CA ASP A 215 -10.97 -25.06 -23.32
C ASP A 215 -11.94 -26.22 -23.61
N ASP A 216 -11.44 -27.33 -24.14
CA ASP A 216 -12.19 -28.45 -24.74
C ASP A 216 -13.09 -29.23 -23.75
N GLY A 217 -13.30 -28.73 -22.53
CA GLY A 217 -14.00 -29.48 -21.49
C GLY A 217 -14.63 -28.71 -20.33
N THR A 218 -14.75 -27.36 -20.37
CA THR A 218 -15.50 -26.43 -19.45
C THR A 218 -14.67 -25.25 -18.91
N GLY A 219 -13.35 -25.25 -19.09
CA GLY A 219 -12.49 -24.16 -18.64
C GLY A 219 -12.48 -22.97 -19.58
N VAL A 220 -12.23 -21.77 -19.05
CA VAL A 220 -11.92 -20.58 -19.84
C VAL A 220 -10.50 -20.15 -19.52
N ARG A 221 -9.67 -19.96 -20.55
CA ARG A 221 -8.28 -19.54 -20.40
C ARG A 221 -8.07 -18.16 -21.01
N GLY A 222 -7.58 -17.22 -20.21
CA GLY A 222 -7.25 -15.88 -20.66
C GLY A 222 -5.88 -15.84 -21.34
N SER A 223 -5.75 -15.03 -22.38
CA SER A 223 -4.48 -14.72 -23.01
C SER A 223 -4.31 -13.20 -23.13
N GLY A 224 -3.11 -12.74 -22.80
CA GLY A 224 -2.74 -11.32 -22.86
C GLY A 224 -1.94 -11.01 -24.12
N LYS A 225 -2.16 -9.82 -24.67
CA LYS A 225 -1.48 -9.23 -25.82
C LYS A 225 -1.23 -7.74 -25.57
N MET A 226 -0.48 -7.11 -26.47
CA MET A 226 -0.12 -5.70 -26.40
C MET A 226 0.58 -5.41 -25.08
N LEU A 227 1.56 -6.25 -24.75
CA LEU A 227 2.38 -6.11 -23.55
C LEU A 227 3.29 -4.89 -23.73
N LEU A 228 3.16 -3.94 -22.80
CA LEU A 228 4.09 -2.83 -22.62
C LEU A 228 4.99 -3.15 -21.42
N PRO A 229 6.27 -3.55 -21.62
CA PRO A 229 7.16 -3.94 -20.55
C PRO A 229 7.41 -2.82 -19.52
N CYS A 230 7.53 -3.18 -18.25
CA CYS A 230 7.95 -2.26 -17.19
C CYS A 230 8.85 -2.97 -16.18
N SER A 231 9.48 -2.21 -15.29
CA SER A 231 10.25 -2.72 -14.16
C SER A 231 9.38 -2.89 -12.91
N TYR A 232 9.87 -3.63 -11.92
CA TYR A 232 9.23 -3.65 -10.60
C TYR A 232 9.28 -2.27 -9.92
N ALA A 233 10.29 -1.46 -10.21
CA ALA A 233 10.37 -0.09 -9.69
C ALA A 233 9.20 0.76 -10.21
N ASP A 234 8.86 0.66 -11.50
CA ASP A 234 7.72 1.37 -12.09
C ASP A 234 6.39 0.99 -11.41
N LEU A 235 6.22 -0.30 -11.07
CA LEU A 235 5.05 -0.78 -10.33
C LEU A 235 5.00 -0.22 -8.91
N VAL A 236 6.13 -0.20 -8.20
CA VAL A 236 6.23 0.34 -6.83
C VAL A 236 5.96 1.84 -6.82
N ASP A 237 6.54 2.59 -7.77
CA ASP A 237 6.34 4.04 -7.92
C ASP A 237 4.89 4.39 -8.27
N ALA A 238 4.19 3.50 -8.96
CA ALA A 238 2.75 3.61 -9.23
C ALA A 238 1.85 3.14 -8.07
N ASP A 239 2.43 2.79 -6.91
CA ASP A 239 1.74 2.24 -5.73
C ASP A 239 0.96 0.93 -6.02
N ILE A 240 1.45 0.11 -6.95
CA ILE A 240 0.80 -1.14 -7.37
C ILE A 240 1.30 -2.32 -6.54
N GLY A 241 0.35 -3.13 -6.08
CA GLY A 241 0.59 -4.35 -5.31
C GLY A 241 0.23 -4.19 -3.84
N GLU A 242 0.01 -5.33 -3.19
CA GLU A 242 -0.33 -5.40 -1.77
C GLU A 242 0.90 -5.10 -0.93
N ARG A 243 0.75 -4.12 -0.03
CA ARG A 243 1.78 -3.76 0.94
C ARG A 243 1.59 -4.59 2.22
N LYS A 244 2.66 -5.27 2.66
CA LYS A 244 2.71 -6.08 3.88
C LYS A 244 3.77 -5.51 4.79
N VAL A 245 3.34 -5.02 5.94
CA VAL A 245 4.23 -4.53 6.99
C VAL A 245 4.72 -5.73 7.81
N GLY A 246 6.03 -5.94 7.80
CA GLY A 246 6.71 -6.96 8.60
C GLY A 246 7.01 -6.50 10.03
N GLU A 247 8.09 -7.00 10.59
CA GLU A 247 8.51 -6.66 11.96
C GLU A 247 8.80 -5.17 12.10
N VAL A 248 8.16 -4.54 13.10
CA VAL A 248 8.33 -3.13 13.42
C VAL A 248 9.49 -2.95 14.40
N ARG A 249 10.43 -2.09 14.03
CA ARG A 249 11.54 -1.62 14.86
C ARG A 249 11.28 -0.17 15.24
N ALA A 250 11.20 0.07 16.54
CA ALA A 250 11.12 1.42 17.07
C ALA A 250 12.08 1.60 18.24
N GLY A 251 12.63 2.79 18.35
CA GLY A 251 13.62 3.16 19.36
C GLY A 251 14.05 4.61 19.20
N ASN A 252 15.08 4.99 19.95
CA ASN A 252 15.69 6.30 19.84
C ASN A 252 17.08 6.18 19.22
N HIS A 253 17.36 6.96 18.18
CA HIS A 253 18.68 7.07 17.58
C HIS A 253 19.14 8.53 17.59
N ARG A 254 20.27 8.80 18.27
CA ARG A 254 20.84 10.16 18.40
C ARG A 254 19.83 11.20 18.92
N GLY A 255 18.95 10.80 19.84
CA GLY A 255 17.93 11.67 20.42
C GLY A 255 16.64 11.82 19.59
N ALA A 256 16.58 11.24 18.39
CA ALA A 256 15.37 11.24 17.57
C ALA A 256 14.65 9.87 17.68
N PRO A 257 13.33 9.85 17.94
CA PRO A 257 12.54 8.63 17.84
C PRO A 257 12.46 8.17 16.38
N TYR A 258 12.51 6.86 16.16
CA TYR A 258 12.28 6.23 14.87
C TYR A 258 11.29 5.09 14.99
N VAL A 259 10.51 4.87 13.93
CA VAL A 259 9.51 3.80 13.82
C VAL A 259 9.51 3.28 12.39
N ARG A 260 10.21 2.16 12.19
CA ARG A 260 10.47 1.57 10.87
C ARG A 260 10.01 0.14 10.82
N ALA A 261 9.70 -0.35 9.64
CA ALA A 261 9.39 -1.75 9.44
C ALA A 261 9.98 -2.24 8.13
N ARG A 262 10.25 -3.54 8.04
CA ARG A 262 10.47 -4.17 6.75
C ARG A 262 9.13 -4.23 6.02
N VAL A 263 8.98 -3.45 4.97
CA VAL A 263 7.79 -3.40 4.14
C VAL A 263 8.06 -4.22 2.88
N GLU A 264 7.24 -5.24 2.66
CA GLU A 264 7.22 -6.01 1.42
C GLU A 264 6.03 -5.56 0.58
N ARG A 265 6.27 -5.29 -0.70
CA ARG A 265 5.21 -5.06 -1.68
C ARG A 265 5.17 -6.23 -2.64
N ALA A 266 4.00 -6.84 -2.81
CA ALA A 266 3.83 -7.99 -3.68
C ALA A 266 2.64 -7.82 -4.62
N LEU A 267 2.79 -8.23 -5.87
CA LEU A 267 1.70 -8.34 -6.83
C LEU A 267 1.54 -9.78 -7.24
N ALA A 268 0.31 -10.31 -7.11
CA ALA A 268 0.02 -11.69 -7.43
C ALA A 268 1.00 -12.68 -6.72
N GLY A 269 1.41 -12.42 -5.48
CA GLY A 269 2.36 -13.27 -4.75
C GLY A 269 3.80 -13.28 -5.31
N VAL A 270 4.14 -12.32 -6.18
CA VAL A 270 5.52 -12.02 -6.58
C VAL A 270 5.96 -10.79 -5.80
N ALA A 271 7.07 -10.89 -5.07
CA ALA A 271 7.66 -9.75 -4.36
C ALA A 271 8.23 -8.75 -5.37
N LEU A 272 7.72 -7.51 -5.33
CA LEU A 272 8.17 -6.38 -6.15
C LEU A 272 9.32 -5.64 -5.46
N SER A 273 9.17 -5.42 -4.16
CA SER A 273 10.17 -4.79 -3.31
C SER A 273 10.09 -5.31 -1.88
N ALA A 274 11.20 -5.25 -1.15
CA ALA A 274 11.26 -5.55 0.27
C ALA A 274 12.33 -4.67 0.92
N ASN A 275 11.91 -3.55 1.50
CA ASN A 275 12.82 -2.53 2.04
C ASN A 275 12.46 -2.17 3.48
N GLU A 276 13.43 -1.66 4.23
CA GLU A 276 13.13 -1.02 5.51
C GLU A 276 12.62 0.41 5.24
N GLU A 277 11.39 0.69 5.66
CA GLU A 277 10.71 1.96 5.44
C GLU A 277 10.25 2.57 6.76
N ALA A 278 10.27 3.90 6.84
CA ALA A 278 9.59 4.62 7.91
C ALA A 278 8.08 4.46 7.74
N LEU A 279 7.39 4.06 8.80
CA LEU A 279 5.93 3.94 8.80
C LEU A 279 5.28 5.32 8.68
N ARG A 280 4.04 5.36 8.18
CA ARG A 280 3.28 6.60 7.97
C ARG A 280 1.81 6.41 8.34
N GLY A 281 1.14 7.51 8.63
CA GLY A 281 -0.29 7.55 8.90
C GLY A 281 -0.74 6.55 9.98
N PRO A 282 -1.83 5.80 9.77
CA PRO A 282 -2.37 4.89 10.79
C PRO A 282 -1.40 3.82 11.29
N GLU A 283 -0.53 3.30 10.42
CA GLU A 283 0.46 2.28 10.78
C GLU A 283 1.54 2.84 11.70
N LEU A 284 1.97 4.08 11.44
CA LEU A 284 2.92 4.80 12.30
C LEU A 284 2.31 5.00 13.69
N VAL A 285 1.07 5.48 13.75
CA VAL A 285 0.37 5.78 14.99
C VAL A 285 0.23 4.54 15.87
N ASP A 286 -0.23 3.42 15.31
CA ASP A 286 -0.34 2.13 16.03
C ASP A 286 1.02 1.65 16.55
N ALA A 287 2.05 1.65 15.68
CA ALA A 287 3.39 1.24 16.05
C ALA A 287 4.04 2.15 17.11
N ALA A 288 3.83 3.46 17.00
CA ALA A 288 4.34 4.44 17.93
C ALA A 288 3.66 4.32 19.30
N ALA A 289 2.33 4.16 19.35
CA ALA A 289 1.59 3.97 20.60
C ALA A 289 2.13 2.76 21.38
N LYS A 290 2.33 1.61 20.71
CA LYS A 290 2.96 0.42 21.31
C LYS A 290 4.37 0.72 21.82
N ALA A 291 5.20 1.36 21.00
CA ALA A 291 6.58 1.69 21.35
C ALA A 291 6.69 2.70 22.51
N ILE A 292 5.75 3.64 22.64
CA ILE A 292 5.66 4.59 23.76
C ILE A 292 5.32 3.84 25.06
N LEU A 293 4.29 2.99 25.04
CA LEU A 293 3.88 2.19 26.21
C LEU A 293 4.95 1.23 26.70
N GLU A 294 5.72 0.65 25.77
CA GLU A 294 6.87 -0.21 26.08
C GLU A 294 8.10 0.59 26.54
N GLY A 295 8.03 1.93 26.53
CA GLY A 295 9.15 2.80 26.86
C GLY A 295 10.33 2.61 25.90
N ARG A 296 10.09 2.42 24.60
CA ARG A 296 11.15 2.39 23.58
C ARG A 296 11.42 3.76 22.97
N ILE A 297 10.40 4.61 22.90
CA ILE A 297 10.46 5.99 22.39
C ILE A 297 9.76 6.96 23.35
N LEU A 298 10.02 8.26 23.19
CA LEU A 298 9.40 9.36 23.94
C LEU A 298 9.34 9.15 25.45
N LYS A 299 10.44 8.67 26.06
CA LYS A 299 10.49 8.54 27.53
C LYS A 299 10.43 9.93 28.19
N PRO A 300 9.65 10.12 29.27
CA PRO A 300 8.93 9.10 30.05
C PRO A 300 7.42 8.95 29.72
N ALA A 301 6.96 9.39 28.56
CA ALA A 301 5.54 9.56 28.23
C ALA A 301 4.66 8.33 28.50
N GLY A 302 5.09 7.13 28.10
CA GLY A 302 4.29 5.91 28.29
C GLY A 302 3.98 5.62 29.76
N GLU A 303 4.96 5.82 30.65
CA GLU A 303 4.75 5.65 32.09
C GLU A 303 3.85 6.75 32.68
N GLN A 304 4.01 8.00 32.23
CA GLN A 304 3.15 9.11 32.64
C GLN A 304 1.69 8.86 32.25
N VAL A 305 1.44 8.49 30.99
CA VAL A 305 0.10 8.16 30.48
C VAL A 305 -0.51 7.01 31.26
N LEU A 306 0.22 5.92 31.49
CA LEU A 306 -0.29 4.79 32.27
C LEU A 306 -0.65 5.22 33.71
N ASN A 307 0.14 6.08 34.33
CA ASN A 307 -0.13 6.57 35.68
C ASN A 307 -1.36 7.49 35.72
N ASP A 308 -1.54 8.38 34.74
CA ASP A 308 -2.70 9.26 34.68
C ASP A 308 -3.99 8.49 34.38
N LEU A 309 -3.96 7.55 33.43
CA LEU A 309 -5.10 6.68 33.15
C LEU A 309 -5.46 5.80 34.36
N HIS A 310 -4.49 5.35 35.14
CA HIS A 310 -4.76 4.63 36.39
C HIS A 310 -5.54 5.50 37.38
N ILE A 311 -5.15 6.77 37.56
CA ILE A 311 -5.88 7.68 38.45
C ILE A 311 -7.28 7.96 37.93
N TRP A 312 -7.43 8.15 36.61
CA TRP A 312 -8.76 8.26 36.01
C TRP A 312 -9.62 7.03 36.35
N GLU A 313 -9.12 5.81 36.15
CA GLU A 313 -9.84 4.57 36.49
C GLU A 313 -10.25 4.54 37.98
N VAL A 314 -9.34 4.90 38.88
CA VAL A 314 -9.64 5.00 40.33
C VAL A 314 -10.76 6.00 40.61
N LEU A 315 -10.75 7.16 39.95
CA LEU A 315 -11.75 8.20 40.15
C LEU A 315 -13.11 7.85 39.52
N ALA A 316 -13.10 7.16 38.38
CA ALA A 316 -14.30 6.66 37.71
C ALA A 316 -15.02 5.58 38.54
N ASP A 317 -14.28 4.77 39.29
CA ASP A 317 -14.82 3.71 40.16
C ASP A 317 -15.19 4.19 41.58
N TRP A 318 -14.96 5.45 41.92
CA TRP A 318 -15.13 5.95 43.28
C TRP A 318 -16.61 6.01 43.72
N PRO A 319 -16.99 5.78 44.98
CA PRO A 319 -18.41 5.88 45.36
C PRO A 319 -18.97 7.31 45.18
N ASN A 320 -20.12 7.47 44.49
CA ASN A 320 -20.72 8.79 44.17
C ASN A 320 -20.94 9.70 45.38
N ILE A 321 -21.24 9.12 46.55
CA ILE A 321 -21.46 9.87 47.79
C ILE A 321 -20.21 10.60 48.30
N ASP A 322 -19.02 10.20 47.83
CA ASP A 322 -17.72 10.69 48.30
C ASP A 322 -16.95 11.47 47.20
N ARG A 323 -17.58 11.79 46.05
CA ARG A 323 -16.91 12.44 44.90
C ARG A 323 -17.02 13.97 44.93
N THR A 324 -15.93 14.64 44.53
CA THR A 324 -15.87 16.10 44.28
C THR A 324 -15.59 16.44 42.81
N TRP A 325 -15.59 15.45 41.93
CA TRP A 325 -15.27 15.54 40.49
C TRP A 325 -16.41 14.96 39.65
N ILE A 326 -16.36 15.20 38.34
CA ILE A 326 -17.28 14.63 37.36
C ILE A 326 -16.62 13.47 36.60
N GLY A 327 -17.44 12.63 35.95
CA GLY A 327 -16.97 11.49 35.15
C GLY A 327 -17.11 10.16 35.88
N GLU A 328 -18.01 9.31 35.38
CA GLU A 328 -18.19 7.91 35.80
C GLU A 328 -17.64 6.94 34.76
N ASP A 329 -17.33 7.44 33.56
CA ASP A 329 -16.85 6.59 32.48
C ASP A 329 -15.40 6.17 32.73
N PRO A 330 -15.07 4.88 32.58
CA PRO A 330 -13.71 4.40 32.69
C PRO A 330 -12.84 5.00 31.57
N PRO A 331 -11.53 5.18 31.80
CA PRO A 331 -10.63 5.66 30.78
C PRO A 331 -10.60 4.70 29.58
N PRO A 332 -10.33 5.21 28.37
CA PRO A 332 -10.01 4.37 27.22
C PRO A 332 -8.79 3.48 27.51
N ALA A 333 -8.67 2.36 26.78
CA ALA A 333 -7.50 1.51 26.88
C ALA A 333 -6.23 2.33 26.53
N PRO A 334 -5.09 2.15 27.23
CA PRO A 334 -3.91 3.02 27.06
C PRO A 334 -3.39 3.11 25.63
N HIS A 335 -3.48 2.01 24.88
CA HIS A 335 -3.09 1.97 23.48
C HIS A 335 -4.01 2.85 22.61
N ASP A 336 -5.32 2.69 22.76
CA ASP A 336 -6.32 3.42 21.98
C ASP A 336 -6.29 4.92 22.31
N TYR A 337 -6.09 5.26 23.58
CA TYR A 337 -5.87 6.62 24.03
C TYR A 337 -4.66 7.27 23.32
N LEU A 338 -3.49 6.60 23.32
CA LEU A 338 -2.29 7.12 22.67
C LEU A 338 -2.45 7.21 21.15
N MET A 339 -3.12 6.23 20.53
CA MET A 339 -3.40 6.29 19.10
C MET A 339 -4.22 7.53 18.75
N GLU A 340 -5.28 7.79 19.50
CA GLU A 340 -6.13 8.97 19.28
C GLU A 340 -5.38 10.26 19.56
N ARG A 341 -4.60 10.30 20.65
CA ARG A 341 -3.82 11.48 21.00
C ARG A 341 -2.76 11.82 19.95
N LEU A 342 -2.04 10.83 19.43
CA LEU A 342 -1.07 11.02 18.35
C LEU A 342 -1.73 11.52 17.06
N ARG A 343 -2.95 11.06 16.74
CA ARG A 343 -3.72 11.59 15.60
C ARG A 343 -4.13 13.05 15.82
N LEU A 344 -4.60 13.40 17.00
CA LEU A 344 -4.98 14.77 17.35
C LEU A 344 -3.79 15.73 17.29
N LEU A 345 -2.59 15.24 17.62
CA LEU A 345 -1.33 15.99 17.48
C LEU A 345 -0.83 16.07 16.02
N GLY A 346 -1.53 15.44 15.06
CA GLY A 346 -1.20 15.51 13.64
C GLY A 346 -0.02 14.65 13.22
N VAL A 347 0.29 13.56 13.94
CA VAL A 347 1.39 12.66 13.60
C VAL A 347 1.04 11.85 12.35
N GLU A 348 1.68 12.17 11.22
CA GLU A 348 1.53 11.46 9.95
C GLU A 348 2.82 10.78 9.48
N ARG A 349 3.98 11.26 9.94
CA ARG A 349 5.32 10.85 9.53
C ARG A 349 6.25 10.71 10.73
N GLU A 350 7.30 9.90 10.57
CA GLU A 350 8.33 9.67 11.60
C GLU A 350 8.91 11.00 12.17
N GLN A 351 9.07 12.02 11.32
CA GLN A 351 9.60 13.33 11.74
C GLN A 351 8.67 14.07 12.71
N ASP A 352 7.37 13.86 12.63
CA ASP A 352 6.39 14.55 13.47
C ASP A 352 6.54 14.11 14.93
N LEU A 353 7.01 12.88 15.17
CA LEU A 353 7.32 12.38 16.51
C LEU A 353 8.43 13.18 17.22
N MET A 354 9.27 13.93 16.48
CA MET A 354 10.25 14.80 17.12
C MET A 354 9.63 16.07 17.71
N LEU A 355 8.42 16.43 17.27
CA LEU A 355 7.70 17.62 17.73
C LEU A 355 6.79 17.32 18.92
N VAL A 356 6.63 16.04 19.26
CA VAL A 356 5.77 15.59 20.37
C VAL A 356 6.59 15.58 21.65
N GLU A 357 6.15 16.33 22.65
CA GLU A 357 6.69 16.27 24.00
C GLU A 357 5.93 15.24 24.86
N PRO A 358 6.58 14.64 25.88
CA PRO A 358 5.91 13.65 26.74
C PRO A 358 4.62 14.17 27.38
N GLU A 359 4.60 15.44 27.75
CA GLU A 359 3.48 16.14 28.37
C GLU A 359 2.29 16.30 27.42
N ASP A 360 2.53 16.45 26.10
CA ASP A 360 1.47 16.53 25.10
C ASP A 360 0.60 15.27 25.04
N LEU A 361 1.18 14.13 25.44
CA LEU A 361 0.52 12.83 25.38
C LEU A 361 -0.33 12.55 26.61
N ARG A 362 -0.19 13.32 27.69
CA ARG A 362 -0.88 13.04 28.96
C ARG A 362 -2.36 13.42 28.90
N PRO A 363 -3.26 12.66 29.54
CA PRO A 363 -4.65 13.08 29.73
C PRO A 363 -4.71 14.34 30.58
N ASP A 364 -5.53 15.32 30.18
CA ASP A 364 -5.81 16.50 31.00
C ASP A 364 -6.93 16.18 32.00
N LEU A 365 -6.58 15.47 33.08
CA LEU A 365 -7.56 15.05 34.09
C LEU A 365 -8.28 16.23 34.77
N GLU A 366 -7.66 17.40 34.86
CA GLU A 366 -8.32 18.59 35.42
C GLU A 366 -9.48 19.03 34.53
N ALA A 367 -9.25 19.08 33.22
CA ALA A 367 -10.31 19.41 32.26
C ALA A 367 -11.34 18.29 32.11
N GLU A 368 -10.92 17.03 32.00
CA GLU A 368 -11.79 15.88 31.76
C GLU A 368 -12.71 15.58 32.94
N LEU A 369 -12.18 15.67 34.17
CA LEU A 369 -12.91 15.30 35.39
C LEU A 369 -13.33 16.50 36.24
N GLN A 370 -13.01 17.74 35.82
CA GLN A 370 -13.28 18.97 36.59
C GLN A 370 -12.77 18.89 38.04
N ILE A 371 -11.63 18.22 38.22
CA ILE A 371 -10.97 18.06 39.52
C ILE A 371 -9.78 19.02 39.61
N HIS A 372 -9.58 19.65 40.75
CA HIS A 372 -8.44 20.54 40.93
C HIS A 372 -7.14 19.76 41.11
N ARG A 373 -6.04 20.30 40.58
CA ARG A 373 -4.69 19.73 40.77
C ARG A 373 -4.33 19.42 42.22
N PHE A 374 -4.72 20.30 43.15
CA PHE A 374 -4.45 20.14 44.58
C PHE A 374 -5.10 18.89 45.18
N ASP A 375 -6.17 18.38 44.56
CA ASP A 375 -6.82 17.13 44.94
C ASP A 375 -6.22 15.93 44.20
N LEU A 376 -5.79 16.10 42.94
CA LEU A 376 -5.15 15.05 42.13
C LEU A 376 -3.79 14.60 42.63
N ASP A 377 -2.92 15.53 43.02
CA ASP A 377 -1.53 15.19 43.39
C ASP A 377 -1.47 14.28 44.64
N PRO A 378 -2.24 14.53 45.72
CA PRO A 378 -2.37 13.58 46.83
C PRO A 378 -2.87 12.20 46.41
N LEU A 379 -3.82 12.12 45.46
CA LEU A 379 -4.34 10.85 44.96
C LEU A 379 -3.27 10.05 44.21
N ARG A 380 -2.44 10.70 43.40
CA ARG A 380 -1.29 10.08 42.72
C ARG A 380 -0.30 9.47 43.70
N GLU A 381 -0.04 10.16 44.81
CA GLU A 381 0.85 9.67 45.86
C GLU A 381 0.23 8.55 46.71
N GLU A 382 -1.06 8.66 47.04
CA GLU A 382 -1.75 7.70 47.89
C GLU A 382 -2.12 6.41 47.13
N PHE A 383 -2.41 6.50 45.83
CA PHE A 383 -2.83 5.40 44.96
C PHE A 383 -1.96 5.29 43.70
N PRO A 384 -0.65 5.04 43.83
CA PRO A 384 0.23 4.90 42.68
C PRO A 384 -0.08 3.60 41.94
N ARG A 385 -0.06 3.64 40.59
CA ARG A 385 -0.18 2.44 39.74
C ARG A 385 0.88 1.39 40.05
N VAL A 386 2.11 1.85 40.28
CA VAL A 386 3.27 1.01 40.60
C VAL A 386 3.94 1.57 41.85
N TRP A 387 4.12 0.72 42.85
CA TRP A 387 4.93 1.02 44.02
C TRP A 387 6.28 0.30 43.92
N GLU A 388 7.37 1.05 44.10
CA GLU A 388 8.73 0.52 44.11
C GLU A 388 9.38 0.73 45.48
N HIS A 389 10.00 -0.33 46.01
CA HIS A 389 10.78 -0.25 47.23
C HIS A 389 11.98 -1.20 47.16
N LEU A 390 13.19 -0.67 47.42
CA LEU A 390 14.46 -1.43 47.36
C LEU A 390 14.66 -2.21 46.04
N GLY A 391 14.19 -1.66 44.93
CA GLY A 391 14.27 -2.28 43.61
C GLY A 391 13.36 -3.48 43.42
N PHE A 392 12.29 -3.60 44.22
CA PHE A 392 11.15 -4.50 44.00
C PHE A 392 9.94 -3.68 43.56
N ARG A 393 9.27 -4.12 42.49
CA ARG A 393 8.17 -3.37 41.86
C ARG A 393 6.85 -4.14 41.96
N TYR A 394 5.83 -3.45 42.46
CA TYR A 394 4.51 -3.99 42.69
C TYR A 394 3.48 -3.18 41.92
N HIS A 395 2.64 -3.85 41.15
CA HIS A 395 1.46 -3.25 40.54
C HIS A 395 0.36 -3.13 41.59
N CYS A 396 -0.23 -1.95 41.73
CA CYS A 396 -1.31 -1.67 42.68
C CYS A 396 -2.64 -1.61 41.93
N GLN A 397 -3.52 -2.58 42.17
CA GLN A 397 -4.89 -2.53 41.70
C GLN A 397 -5.79 -1.99 42.83
N VAL A 398 -6.40 -0.84 42.61
CA VAL A 398 -7.23 -0.14 43.59
C VAL A 398 -8.69 -0.43 43.28
N SER A 399 -9.48 -0.73 44.31
CA SER A 399 -10.93 -0.90 44.23
C SER A 399 -11.59 0.02 45.25
N PRO A 400 -12.02 1.23 44.84
CA PRO A 400 -12.67 2.20 45.71
C PRO A 400 -13.92 1.66 46.38
N VAL A 401 -14.78 0.97 45.62
CA VAL A 401 -16.02 0.35 46.13
C VAL A 401 -15.75 -0.63 47.27
N ALA A 402 -14.71 -1.46 47.14
CA ALA A 402 -14.33 -2.42 48.17
C ALA A 402 -13.41 -1.84 49.25
N ARG A 403 -13.02 -0.55 49.14
CA ARG A 403 -11.96 0.11 49.93
C ARG A 403 -10.73 -0.77 50.08
N ARG A 404 -10.23 -1.28 48.94
CA ARG A 404 -9.16 -2.28 48.92
C ARG A 404 -8.12 -2.00 47.84
N VAL A 405 -6.85 -2.16 48.19
CA VAL A 405 -5.71 -2.17 47.26
C VAL A 405 -5.12 -3.57 47.21
N THR A 406 -4.96 -4.13 46.02
CA THR A 406 -4.29 -5.43 45.80
C THR A 406 -2.97 -5.19 45.09
N MET A 407 -1.88 -5.56 45.74
CA MET A 407 -0.52 -5.43 45.24
C MET A 407 -0.05 -6.76 44.65
N THR A 408 0.41 -6.75 43.41
CA THR A 408 0.96 -7.93 42.72
C THR A 408 2.40 -7.67 42.25
N PRO A 409 3.32 -8.66 42.39
CA PRO A 409 4.70 -8.49 41.93
C PRO A 409 4.76 -8.37 40.40
N MET A 410 5.53 -7.42 39.87
CA MET A 410 5.65 -7.21 38.42
C MET A 410 6.69 -8.12 37.73
N ASP A 411 7.62 -8.70 38.49
CA ASP A 411 8.68 -9.55 37.97
C ASP A 411 9.01 -10.73 38.88
N LYS A 412 9.79 -11.70 38.36
CA LYS A 412 10.19 -12.91 39.11
C LYS A 412 11.06 -12.58 40.32
N LYS A 413 11.81 -11.48 40.28
CA LYS A 413 12.67 -11.04 41.39
C LYS A 413 11.81 -10.63 42.58
N THR A 414 10.80 -9.79 42.33
CA THR A 414 9.83 -9.28 43.30
C THR A 414 8.92 -10.40 43.81
N ALA A 415 8.51 -11.32 42.93
CA ALA A 415 7.71 -12.48 43.33
C ALA A 415 8.43 -13.45 44.28
N ARG A 416 9.77 -13.46 44.27
CA ARG A 416 10.61 -14.28 45.17
C ARG A 416 11.08 -13.53 46.42
N ALA A 417 10.82 -12.23 46.49
CA ALA A 417 11.19 -11.41 47.64
C ALA A 417 10.31 -11.75 48.85
N ALA A 418 10.76 -11.32 50.04
CA ALA A 418 9.91 -11.33 51.22
C ALA A 418 8.69 -10.43 51.02
N ASP A 419 7.60 -10.74 51.73
CA ASP A 419 6.38 -9.97 51.66
C ASP A 419 6.63 -8.51 52.09
N PRO A 420 6.06 -7.51 51.38
CA PRO A 420 6.31 -6.12 51.70
C PRO A 420 5.74 -5.78 53.08
N LYS A 421 6.53 -5.10 53.90
CA LYS A 421 6.15 -4.78 55.28
C LYS A 421 5.14 -3.65 55.33
N ALA A 422 4.10 -3.81 56.14
CA ALA A 422 2.98 -2.88 56.26
C ALA A 422 3.38 -1.42 56.55
N ASN A 423 4.46 -1.22 57.32
CA ASN A 423 4.97 0.09 57.71
C ASN A 423 5.75 0.82 56.60
N LEU A 424 6.05 0.14 55.49
CA LEU A 424 6.79 0.70 54.35
C LEU A 424 5.88 1.03 53.16
N LEU A 425 4.62 0.58 53.21
CA LEU A 425 3.64 0.78 52.15
C LEU A 425 3.20 2.26 52.07
N PRO A 426 2.74 2.74 50.89
CA PRO A 426 2.03 3.99 50.77
C PRO A 426 0.86 4.09 51.76
N ARG A 427 0.41 5.33 52.00
CA ARG A 427 -0.64 5.58 52.99
C ARG A 427 -1.96 4.89 52.65
N PHE A 428 -2.29 4.69 51.36
CA PHE A 428 -3.55 4.11 50.86
C PHE A 428 -4.72 4.42 51.80
N ARG A 429 -5.01 5.71 52.01
CA ARG A 429 -5.76 6.18 53.17
C ARG A 429 -7.17 5.61 53.17
N GLY A 430 -7.53 4.89 54.23
CA GLY A 430 -8.87 4.29 54.38
C GLY A 430 -9.07 2.99 53.57
N PHE A 431 -8.01 2.42 52.99
CA PHE A 431 -8.07 1.19 52.21
C PHE A 431 -7.31 0.04 52.88
N ARG A 432 -7.90 -1.16 52.82
CA ARG A 432 -7.22 -2.41 53.18
C ARG A 432 -6.23 -2.79 52.09
N VAL A 433 -5.03 -3.18 52.48
CA VAL A 433 -3.97 -3.54 51.52
C VAL A 433 -3.74 -5.04 51.55
N ARG A 434 -3.86 -5.67 50.37
CA ARG A 434 -3.59 -7.09 50.15
C ARG A 434 -2.36 -7.28 49.29
N TYR A 435 -1.57 -8.28 49.61
CA TYR A 435 -0.55 -8.82 48.72
C TYR A 435 -1.08 -10.08 48.04
N LYS A 436 -0.96 -10.15 46.72
CA LYS A 436 -1.28 -11.35 45.93
C LYS A 436 -0.04 -11.80 45.14
N ASN A 437 0.40 -13.03 45.40
CA ASN A 437 1.47 -13.69 44.66
C ASN A 437 0.98 -15.05 44.16
N ALA A 438 0.77 -15.17 42.85
CA ALA A 438 0.06 -16.29 42.23
C ALA A 438 -1.31 -16.54 42.91
N SER A 439 -1.49 -17.69 43.56
CA SER A 439 -2.70 -18.05 44.30
C SER A 439 -2.70 -17.60 45.77
N ARG A 440 -1.56 -17.19 46.33
CA ARG A 440 -1.44 -16.77 47.73
C ARG A 440 -1.90 -15.31 47.87
N VAL A 441 -2.86 -15.08 48.77
CA VAL A 441 -3.35 -13.74 49.12
C VAL A 441 -3.19 -13.52 50.63
N ILE A 442 -2.60 -12.39 51.01
CA ILE A 442 -2.34 -12.03 52.42
C ILE A 442 -2.79 -10.58 52.65
N ASP A 443 -3.47 -10.32 53.76
CA ASP A 443 -3.76 -8.97 54.22
C ASP A 443 -2.50 -8.37 54.89
N LEU A 444 -1.99 -7.27 54.33
CA LEU A 444 -0.82 -6.57 54.85
C LEU A 444 -1.21 -5.47 55.85
N ARG A 445 -2.33 -4.80 55.61
CA ARG A 445 -2.85 -3.71 56.44
C ARG A 445 -4.37 -3.67 56.37
N GLY A 446 -5.02 -3.55 57.53
CA GLY A 446 -6.48 -3.59 57.71
C GLY A 446 -7.11 -2.21 57.90
#